data_AF-A0A6J7C9M4-F1
#
_entry.id   AF-A0A6J7C9M4-F1
#
_cell.length_a   1.000
_cell.length_b   1.000
_cell.length_c   1.000
_cell.angle_alpha   90.00
_cell.angle_beta   90.00
_cell.angle_gamma   90.00
#
_symmetry.space_group_name_H-M   'P 1'
#
loop_
_entity.id
_entity.type
_entity.pdbx_description
1 polymer ?
#
loop_
_entity_poly.entity_id
_entity_poly.type
_entity_poly.pdbx_seq_one_letter_code
_entity_poly.pdbx_strand_id
1 'polypeptide(L)'
;MRRAHNRGIFWKKKSYITLGLSILLAWWLVASTGVAETISFTRASFPGWHVPWPVFVVFAGVIVWSTSNAVNVTDGLDGLAGGSAMMGFVAFAIIAYWSFRNPDVYGAIVNPLDLAVFAAAFGGACAGFLWFNAAPARIFMGDVGALAIGTALALLALTTDTQLLLILICGINVMEAGSVAVQMGVFKASGRKKRLFRMSPIHHHFELIGWPETTVIIRFWIISGICTAAAIGIFIGDFTHVTDNL
;
A
#
# COMPACT_ATOMS: atom_id res chain seq x y z
N MET A 1 -19.27 -37.04 13.23
CA MET A 1 -19.57 -35.62 13.01
C MET A 1 -18.76 -35.12 11.81
N ARG A 2 -19.41 -34.82 10.67
CA ARG A 2 -18.74 -34.17 9.54
C ARG A 2 -18.35 -32.77 9.98
N ARG A 3 -17.06 -32.51 10.25
CA ARG A 3 -16.55 -31.14 10.41
C ARG A 3 -16.91 -30.40 9.13
N ALA A 4 -17.88 -29.50 9.22
CA ALA A 4 -18.12 -28.53 8.16
C ALA A 4 -16.81 -27.77 7.96
N HIS A 5 -16.11 -28.06 6.87
CA HIS A 5 -14.98 -27.25 6.45
C HIS A 5 -15.54 -25.85 6.24
N ASN A 6 -15.23 -24.93 7.15
CA ASN A 6 -15.62 -23.55 7.03
C ASN A 6 -14.80 -22.94 5.89
N ARG A 7 -15.21 -23.23 4.64
CA ARG A 7 -14.62 -22.62 3.46
C ARG A 7 -15.03 -21.16 3.57
N GLY A 8 -14.09 -20.28 3.92
CA GLY A 8 -14.31 -18.84 3.95
C GLY A 8 -14.95 -18.34 2.63
N ILE A 9 -15.34 -17.06 2.60
CA ILE A 9 -15.97 -16.48 1.41
C ILE A 9 -15.17 -16.83 0.16
N PHE A 10 -15.86 -17.36 -0.85
CA PHE A 10 -15.25 -17.76 -2.10
C PHE A 10 -14.44 -16.58 -2.68
N TRP A 11 -13.16 -16.81 -2.99
CA TRP A 11 -12.20 -15.73 -3.28
C TRP A 11 -12.66 -14.74 -4.36
N LYS A 12 -13.36 -15.20 -5.40
CA LYS A 12 -13.95 -14.30 -6.42
C LYS A 12 -15.01 -13.38 -5.83
N LYS A 13 -15.88 -13.89 -4.94
CA LYS A 13 -16.89 -13.10 -4.25
C LYS A 13 -16.24 -12.07 -3.33
N LYS A 14 -15.19 -12.47 -2.58
CA LYS A 14 -14.39 -11.55 -1.74
C LYS A 14 -13.84 -10.40 -2.59
N SER A 15 -13.22 -10.73 -3.73
CA SER A 15 -12.61 -9.75 -4.64
C SER A 15 -13.59 -8.74 -5.24
N TYR A 16 -14.78 -9.18 -5.67
CA TYR A 16 -15.81 -8.28 -6.19
C TYR A 16 -16.43 -7.39 -5.10
N ILE A 17 -16.63 -7.93 -3.90
CA ILE A 17 -17.16 -7.17 -2.76
C ILE A 17 -16.17 -6.08 -2.36
N THR A 18 -14.88 -6.42 -2.22
CA THR A 18 -13.86 -5.43 -1.87
C THR A 18 -13.72 -4.37 -2.95
N LEU A 19 -13.79 -4.74 -4.24
CA LEU A 19 -13.73 -3.75 -5.32
C LEU A 19 -14.91 -2.78 -5.28
N GLY A 20 -16.13 -3.30 -5.10
CA GLY A 20 -17.33 -2.47 -4.99
C GLY A 20 -17.25 -1.51 -3.80
N LEU A 21 -16.83 -2.00 -2.63
CA LEU A 21 -16.63 -1.17 -1.44
C LEU A 21 -15.54 -0.12 -1.64
N SER A 22 -14.43 -0.46 -2.29
CA SER A 22 -13.36 0.50 -2.60
C SER A 22 -13.83 1.62 -3.52
N ILE A 23 -14.64 1.30 -4.54
CA ILE A 23 -15.21 2.31 -5.45
C ILE A 23 -16.22 3.19 -4.71
N LEU A 24 -17.07 2.62 -3.86
CA LEU A 24 -18.00 3.40 -3.03
C LEU A 24 -17.27 4.32 -2.04
N LEU A 25 -16.19 3.84 -1.44
CA LEU A 25 -15.36 4.63 -0.53
C LEU A 25 -14.65 5.77 -1.27
N ALA A 26 -14.10 5.49 -2.45
CA ALA A 26 -13.47 6.50 -3.30
C ALA A 26 -14.48 7.55 -3.77
N TRP A 27 -15.68 7.12 -4.16
CA TRP A 27 -16.77 8.03 -4.49
C TRP A 27 -17.11 8.96 -3.30
N TRP A 28 -17.26 8.39 -2.12
CA TRP A 28 -17.58 9.16 -0.91
C TRP A 28 -16.47 10.14 -0.55
N LEU A 29 -15.20 9.73 -0.66
CA LEU A 29 -14.03 10.59 -0.46
C LEU A 29 -14.10 11.81 -1.38
N VAL A 30 -14.18 11.59 -2.70
CA VAL A 30 -14.16 12.66 -3.71
C VAL A 30 -15.37 13.57 -3.55
N ALA A 31 -16.55 13.02 -3.29
CA ALA A 31 -17.79 13.79 -3.17
C ALA A 31 -17.90 14.63 -1.89
N SER A 32 -17.11 14.34 -0.84
CA SER A 32 -17.29 14.96 0.48
C SER A 32 -16.11 15.76 1.01
N THR A 33 -14.88 15.53 0.52
CA THR A 33 -13.66 16.07 1.15
C THR A 33 -12.97 17.18 0.38
N GLY A 34 -13.25 17.34 -0.93
CA GLY A 34 -12.56 18.33 -1.77
C GLY A 34 -11.13 17.96 -2.17
N VAL A 35 -10.77 16.66 -2.10
CA VAL A 35 -9.49 16.13 -2.60
C VAL A 35 -9.29 16.49 -4.07
N ALA A 36 -8.06 16.82 -4.46
CA ALA A 36 -7.75 17.16 -5.84
C ALA A 36 -7.98 15.97 -6.79
N GLU A 37 -8.71 16.22 -7.88
CA GLU A 37 -9.06 15.21 -8.89
C GLU A 37 -7.98 15.10 -9.98
N THR A 38 -6.72 15.09 -9.54
CA THR A 38 -5.54 15.01 -10.40
C THR A 38 -4.77 13.73 -10.15
N ILE A 39 -4.29 13.11 -11.22
CA ILE A 39 -3.32 12.02 -11.09
C ILE A 39 -1.96 12.63 -10.79
N SER A 40 -1.45 12.38 -9.59
CA SER A 40 -0.31 13.08 -9.03
C SER A 40 0.78 12.14 -8.54
N PHE A 41 2.00 12.65 -8.56
CA PHE A 41 3.21 11.94 -8.14
C PHE A 41 3.63 12.40 -6.75
N THR A 42 4.06 13.65 -6.58
CA THR A 42 4.48 14.21 -5.28
C THR A 42 3.56 15.31 -4.77
N ARG A 43 2.78 15.95 -5.66
CA ARG A 43 1.84 17.04 -5.33
C ARG A 43 0.77 17.16 -6.41
N ALA A 44 -0.35 17.80 -6.11
CA ALA A 44 -1.48 18.01 -7.03
C ALA A 44 -1.06 18.55 -8.41
N SER A 45 -0.03 19.39 -8.48
CA SER A 45 0.43 20.00 -9.73
C SER A 45 1.48 19.19 -10.50
N PHE A 46 1.93 18.03 -10.00
CA PHE A 46 2.99 17.24 -10.64
C PHE A 46 2.69 15.74 -10.64
N PRO A 47 2.44 15.13 -11.82
CA PRO A 47 2.27 15.75 -13.14
C PRO A 47 0.97 16.56 -13.28
N GLY A 48 0.03 16.43 -12.35
CA GLY A 48 -1.21 17.24 -12.31
C GLY A 48 -2.18 16.94 -13.44
N TRP A 49 -2.28 15.67 -13.85
CA TRP A 49 -3.18 15.29 -14.94
C TRP A 49 -4.63 15.29 -14.46
N HIS A 50 -5.41 16.24 -14.97
CA HIS A 50 -6.85 16.28 -14.79
C HIS A 50 -7.53 15.18 -15.59
N VAL A 51 -8.44 14.48 -14.94
CA VAL A 51 -9.29 13.47 -15.58
C VAL A 51 -10.76 13.74 -15.24
N PRO A 52 -11.72 13.29 -16.06
CA PRO A 52 -13.13 13.43 -15.74
C PRO A 52 -13.44 12.77 -14.39
N TRP A 53 -14.30 13.40 -13.60
CA TRP A 53 -14.68 12.95 -12.26
C TRP A 53 -14.98 11.43 -12.16
N PRO A 54 -15.79 10.80 -13.05
CA PRO A 54 -16.04 9.36 -12.95
C PRO A 54 -14.78 8.50 -13.13
N VAL A 55 -13.84 8.95 -13.96
CA VAL A 55 -12.57 8.27 -14.20
C VAL A 55 -11.68 8.36 -12.97
N PHE A 56 -11.64 9.52 -12.31
CA PHE A 56 -10.90 9.69 -11.07
C PHE A 56 -11.43 8.78 -9.95
N VAL A 57 -12.76 8.70 -9.78
CA VAL A 57 -13.39 7.82 -8.78
C VAL A 57 -13.04 6.36 -9.01
N VAL A 58 -13.09 5.89 -10.27
CA VAL A 58 -12.69 4.51 -10.60
C VAL A 58 -11.20 4.30 -10.35
N PHE A 59 -10.34 5.25 -10.74
CA PHE A 59 -8.90 5.19 -10.49
C PHE A 59 -8.60 5.11 -8.98
N ALA A 60 -9.18 5.99 -8.17
CA ALA A 60 -9.04 6.00 -6.72
C ALA A 60 -9.55 4.70 -6.09
N GLY A 61 -10.71 4.19 -6.54
CA GLY A 61 -11.26 2.91 -6.10
C GLY A 61 -10.34 1.73 -6.44
N VAL A 62 -9.71 1.74 -7.62
CA VAL A 62 -8.72 0.74 -8.02
C VAL A 62 -7.48 0.81 -7.14
N ILE A 63 -6.96 2.00 -6.81
CA ILE A 63 -5.82 2.14 -5.88
C ILE A 63 -6.16 1.54 -4.51
N VAL A 64 -7.31 1.90 -3.93
CA VAL A 64 -7.74 1.35 -2.63
C VAL A 64 -7.87 -0.17 -2.70
N TRP A 65 -8.50 -0.69 -3.74
CA TRP A 65 -8.64 -2.13 -3.93
C TRP A 65 -7.30 -2.83 -4.14
N SER A 66 -6.43 -2.33 -5.01
CA SER A 66 -5.16 -2.97 -5.32
C SER A 66 -4.23 -2.96 -4.12
N THR A 67 -4.14 -1.84 -3.39
CA THR A 67 -3.25 -1.70 -2.23
C THR A 67 -3.73 -2.56 -1.05
N SER A 68 -5.03 -2.59 -0.77
CA SER A 68 -5.58 -3.48 0.27
C SER A 68 -5.33 -4.96 -0.03
N ASN A 69 -5.52 -5.41 -1.27
CA ASN A 69 -5.18 -6.78 -1.65
C ASN A 69 -3.66 -7.03 -1.64
N ALA A 70 -2.85 -6.05 -2.03
CA ALA A 70 -1.39 -6.20 -2.02
C ALA A 70 -0.83 -6.38 -0.60
N VAL A 71 -1.30 -5.58 0.36
CA VAL A 71 -0.96 -5.76 1.78
C VAL A 71 -1.45 -7.11 2.29
N ASN A 72 -2.66 -7.54 1.92
CA ASN A 72 -3.19 -8.86 2.29
C ASN A 72 -2.37 -10.03 1.73
N VAL A 73 -1.82 -9.88 0.51
CA VAL A 73 -0.89 -10.88 -0.07
C VAL A 73 0.46 -10.89 0.66
N THR A 74 0.89 -9.73 1.17
CA THR A 74 2.18 -9.57 1.90
C THR A 74 2.11 -10.14 3.32
N ASP A 75 0.91 -10.28 3.90
CA ASP A 75 0.65 -10.89 5.22
C ASP A 75 0.78 -12.42 5.20
N GLY A 76 1.81 -12.93 4.51
CA GLY A 76 2.12 -14.36 4.39
C GLY A 76 3.29 -14.82 5.27
N LEU A 77 4.07 -13.88 5.82
CA LEU A 77 5.19 -14.12 6.75
C LEU A 77 5.08 -13.25 7.99
N ASP A 78 5.56 -13.79 9.11
CA ASP A 78 5.53 -13.13 10.42
C ASP A 78 6.30 -11.79 10.37
N GLY A 79 5.63 -10.69 10.71
CA GLY A 79 6.21 -9.36 10.75
C GLY A 79 6.44 -8.68 9.39
N LEU A 80 6.24 -9.35 8.25
CA LEU A 80 6.51 -8.75 6.94
C LEU A 80 5.53 -7.61 6.61
N ALA A 81 4.22 -7.88 6.68
CA ALA A 81 3.19 -6.87 6.39
C ALA A 81 3.17 -5.74 7.43
N GLY A 82 3.27 -6.07 8.72
CA GLY A 82 3.30 -5.06 9.79
C GLY A 82 4.52 -4.14 9.71
N GLY A 83 5.70 -4.69 9.44
CA GLY A 83 6.94 -3.93 9.37
C GLY A 83 7.01 -3.01 8.14
N SER A 84 6.63 -3.52 6.97
CA SER A 84 6.54 -2.71 5.75
C SER A 84 5.48 -1.60 5.85
N ALA A 85 4.31 -1.91 6.42
CA ALA A 85 3.26 -0.92 6.66
C ALA A 85 3.70 0.18 7.63
N MET A 86 4.38 -0.17 8.73
CA MET A 86 4.95 0.79 9.67
C MET A 86 5.84 1.82 8.96
N MET A 87 6.74 1.36 8.08
CA MET A 87 7.61 2.25 7.30
C MET A 87 6.80 3.16 6.36
N GLY A 88 5.78 2.62 5.69
CA GLY A 88 4.89 3.40 4.83
C GLY A 88 4.11 4.48 5.59
N PHE A 89 3.57 4.15 6.77
CA PHE A 89 2.87 5.12 7.61
C PHE A 89 3.80 6.21 8.16
N VAL A 90 5.04 5.87 8.52
CA VAL A 90 6.05 6.88 8.90
C VAL A 90 6.33 7.84 7.73
N ALA A 91 6.44 7.32 6.50
CA ALA A 91 6.60 8.19 5.33
C ALA A 91 5.41 9.12 5.11
N PHE A 92 4.18 8.61 5.23
CA PHE A 92 2.99 9.46 5.13
C PHE A 92 2.88 10.47 6.27
N ALA A 93 3.30 10.14 7.48
CA ALA A 93 3.37 11.09 8.58
C ALA A 93 4.34 12.24 8.26
N ILE A 94 5.49 11.93 7.67
CA ILE A 94 6.46 12.93 7.20
C ILE A 94 5.87 13.78 6.07
N ILE A 95 5.33 13.15 5.02
CA ILE A 95 4.74 13.85 3.86
C ILE A 95 3.61 14.79 4.28
N ALA A 96 2.69 14.31 5.11
CA ALA A 96 1.55 15.09 5.56
C ALA A 96 1.98 16.24 6.49
N TYR A 97 2.91 16.01 7.41
CA TYR A 97 3.46 17.08 8.25
C TYR A 97 4.24 18.11 7.43
N TRP A 98 5.00 17.66 6.43
CA TRP A 98 5.73 18.55 5.51
C TRP A 98 4.78 19.44 4.72
N SER A 99 3.68 18.85 4.24
CA SER A 99 2.62 19.57 3.53
C SER A 99 1.95 20.62 4.41
N PHE A 100 1.67 20.29 5.67
CA PHE A 100 1.15 21.23 6.67
C PHE A 100 2.07 22.44 6.88
N ARG A 101 3.38 22.21 6.90
CA ARG A 101 4.38 23.28 7.10
C ARG A 101 4.60 24.15 5.86
N ASN A 102 4.18 23.71 4.67
CA ASN A 102 4.44 24.38 3.40
C ASN A 102 3.15 24.51 2.56
N PRO A 103 2.15 25.27 3.06
CA PRO A 103 0.85 25.39 2.40
C PRO A 103 0.93 26.06 1.01
N ASP A 104 1.95 26.88 0.74
CA ASP A 104 2.11 27.54 -0.56
C ASP A 104 2.36 26.54 -1.71
N VAL A 105 3.00 25.41 -1.40
CA VAL A 105 3.28 24.34 -2.38
C VAL A 105 2.19 23.26 -2.34
N TYR A 106 1.64 22.98 -1.15
CA TYR A 106 0.74 21.85 -0.91
C TYR A 106 -0.69 22.27 -0.56
N GLY A 107 -1.12 23.46 -0.98
CA GLY A 107 -2.41 24.07 -0.60
C GLY A 107 -3.67 23.30 -1.04
N ALA A 108 -3.54 22.32 -1.93
CA ALA A 108 -4.64 21.44 -2.33
C ALA A 108 -4.97 20.36 -1.27
N ILE A 109 -4.04 20.07 -0.35
CA ILE A 109 -4.21 19.02 0.65
C ILE A 109 -5.12 19.51 1.79
N VAL A 110 -6.19 18.76 2.04
CA VAL A 110 -7.17 19.09 3.07
C VAL A 110 -6.74 18.51 4.42
N ASN A 111 -6.60 19.39 5.43
CA ASN A 111 -6.22 19.05 6.81
C ASN A 111 -4.95 18.18 6.94
N PRO A 112 -3.80 18.60 6.39
CA PRO A 112 -2.57 17.79 6.36
C PRO A 112 -2.04 17.40 7.75
N LEU A 113 -2.27 18.21 8.79
CA LEU A 113 -1.83 17.86 10.15
C LEU A 113 -2.61 16.67 10.72
N ASP A 114 -3.92 16.61 10.47
CA ASP A 114 -4.76 15.49 10.93
C ASP A 114 -4.36 14.19 10.23
N LEU A 115 -4.03 14.27 8.94
CA LEU A 115 -3.49 13.15 8.18
C LEU A 115 -2.14 12.68 8.74
N ALA A 116 -1.28 13.60 9.18
CA ALA A 116 0.00 13.26 9.80
C ALA A 116 -0.20 12.54 11.14
N VAL A 117 -1.13 13.01 11.98
CA VAL A 117 -1.49 12.35 13.25
C VAL A 117 -2.07 10.97 13.00
N PHE A 118 -2.97 10.84 12.02
CA PHE A 118 -3.55 9.55 11.63
C PHE A 118 -2.48 8.56 11.17
N ALA A 119 -1.57 9.00 10.29
CA ALA A 119 -0.47 8.16 9.81
C ALA A 119 0.48 7.76 10.95
N ALA A 120 0.83 8.69 11.84
CA ALA A 120 1.66 8.39 13.00
C ALA A 120 1.00 7.39 13.97
N ALA A 121 -0.31 7.51 14.20
CA ALA A 121 -1.07 6.57 15.02
C ALA A 121 -1.09 5.16 14.40
N PHE A 122 -1.30 5.04 13.09
CA PHE A 122 -1.21 3.77 12.38
C PHE A 122 0.21 3.18 12.41
N GLY A 123 1.24 4.01 12.25
CA GLY A 123 2.63 3.60 12.39
C GLY A 123 2.93 3.05 13.78
N GLY A 124 2.48 3.74 14.83
CA GLY A 124 2.60 3.29 16.22
C GLY A 124 1.84 1.99 16.51
N ALA A 125 0.62 1.86 15.96
CA ALA A 125 -0.16 0.63 16.07
C ALA A 125 0.54 -0.55 15.37
N CYS A 126 1.13 -0.34 14.19
CA CYS A 126 1.92 -1.36 13.50
C CYS A 126 3.15 -1.75 14.32
N ALA A 127 3.87 -0.79 14.90
CA ALA A 127 5.01 -1.06 15.78
C ALA A 127 4.61 -1.89 17.02
N GLY A 128 3.50 -1.52 17.68
CA GLY A 128 2.96 -2.27 18.81
C GLY A 128 2.49 -3.68 18.44
N PHE A 129 1.88 -3.84 17.27
CA PHE A 129 1.51 -5.14 16.72
C PHE A 129 2.76 -6.00 16.43
N LEU A 130 3.80 -5.41 15.85
CA LEU A 130 5.06 -6.08 15.52
C LEU A 130 5.75 -6.69 16.74
N TRP A 131 5.62 -6.06 17.90
CA TRP A 131 6.13 -6.61 19.16
C TRP A 131 5.63 -8.05 19.43
N PHE A 132 4.40 -8.36 19.00
CA PHE A 132 3.78 -9.67 19.19
C PHE A 132 3.76 -10.52 17.92
N ASN A 133 3.95 -9.92 16.75
CA ASN A 133 3.90 -10.59 15.45
C ASN A 133 5.29 -10.87 14.84
N ALA A 134 6.37 -10.27 15.36
CA ALA A 134 7.72 -10.61 14.94
C ALA A 134 8.02 -12.09 15.19
N ALA A 135 8.71 -12.73 14.25
CA ALA A 135 8.94 -14.17 14.26
C ALA A 135 9.65 -14.64 15.56
N PRO A 136 9.15 -15.68 16.24
CA PRO A 136 7.90 -16.42 15.98
C PRO A 136 6.64 -15.67 16.47
N ALA A 137 5.62 -15.51 15.61
CA ALA A 137 4.42 -14.73 15.93
C ALA A 137 3.55 -15.35 17.03
N ARG A 138 3.01 -14.48 17.90
CA ARG A 138 2.00 -14.81 18.92
C ARG A 138 0.58 -14.44 18.50
N ILE A 139 0.45 -13.42 17.66
CA ILE A 139 -0.81 -12.97 17.08
C ILE A 139 -0.63 -12.79 15.57
N PHE A 140 -1.69 -13.05 14.82
CA PHE A 140 -1.73 -12.89 13.36
C PHE A 140 -2.61 -11.70 12.99
N MET A 141 -2.23 -10.99 11.92
CA MET A 141 -2.93 -9.80 11.46
C MET A 141 -4.28 -10.19 10.84
N GLY A 142 -4.26 -11.15 9.92
CA GLY A 142 -5.44 -11.65 9.24
C GLY A 142 -6.06 -10.63 8.30
N ASP A 143 -7.17 -11.02 7.67
CA ASP A 143 -7.85 -10.18 6.66
C ASP A 143 -8.29 -8.82 7.21
N VAL A 144 -8.68 -8.75 8.47
CA VAL A 144 -9.17 -7.51 9.09
C VAL A 144 -8.06 -6.46 9.14
N GLY A 145 -6.88 -6.82 9.68
CA GLY A 145 -5.76 -5.90 9.78
C GLY A 145 -5.17 -5.56 8.41
N ALA A 146 -4.95 -6.56 7.56
CA ALA A 146 -4.27 -6.36 6.29
C ALA A 146 -5.08 -5.50 5.31
N LEU A 147 -6.40 -5.74 5.20
CA LEU A 147 -7.27 -4.92 4.34
C LEU A 147 -7.40 -3.50 4.88
N ALA A 148 -7.49 -3.32 6.21
CA ALA A 148 -7.56 -2.01 6.83
C ALA A 148 -6.28 -1.20 6.60
N ILE A 149 -5.11 -1.81 6.80
CA ILE A 149 -3.80 -1.16 6.60
C ILE A 149 -3.63 -0.74 5.14
N GLY A 150 -3.88 -1.63 4.17
CA GLY A 150 -3.71 -1.27 2.77
C GLY A 150 -4.73 -0.25 2.28
N THR A 151 -5.94 -0.24 2.86
CA THR A 151 -6.93 0.83 2.62
C THR A 151 -6.45 2.17 3.18
N ALA A 152 -5.93 2.19 4.41
CA ALA A 152 -5.43 3.40 5.05
C ALA A 152 -4.24 4.01 4.29
N LEU A 153 -3.28 3.18 3.83
CA LEU A 153 -2.16 3.62 2.99
C LEU A 153 -2.63 4.20 1.65
N ALA A 154 -3.61 3.57 1.01
CA ALA A 154 -4.20 4.08 -0.23
C ALA A 154 -4.94 5.41 -0.03
N LEU A 155 -5.71 5.55 1.04
CA LEU A 155 -6.42 6.78 1.36
C LEU A 155 -5.45 7.91 1.67
N LEU A 156 -4.38 7.66 2.42
CA LEU A 156 -3.31 8.64 2.67
C LEU A 156 -2.67 9.10 1.37
N ALA A 157 -2.39 8.19 0.43
CA ALA A 157 -1.86 8.57 -0.88
C ALA A 157 -2.84 9.44 -1.69
N LEU A 158 -4.13 9.12 -1.62
CA LEU A 158 -5.18 9.87 -2.30
C LEU A 158 -5.34 11.28 -1.71
N THR A 159 -5.33 11.40 -0.38
CA THR A 159 -5.55 12.68 0.31
C THR A 159 -4.30 13.57 0.36
N THR A 160 -3.11 13.02 0.12
CA THR A 160 -1.86 13.79 0.06
C THR A 160 -1.37 14.05 -1.36
N ASP A 161 -2.17 13.73 -2.39
CA ASP A 161 -1.80 13.88 -3.81
C ASP A 161 -0.52 13.12 -4.22
N THR A 162 -0.29 11.96 -3.59
CA THR A 162 0.90 11.13 -3.81
C THR A 162 0.57 9.74 -4.36
N GLN A 163 -0.49 9.64 -5.18
CA GLN A 163 -1.05 8.37 -5.63
C GLN A 163 -0.03 7.49 -6.37
N LEU A 164 0.80 8.09 -7.22
CA LEU A 164 1.82 7.34 -7.96
C LEU A 164 3.07 7.05 -7.12
N LEU A 165 3.40 7.92 -6.15
CA LEU A 165 4.49 7.67 -5.20
C LEU A 165 4.19 6.50 -4.27
N LEU A 166 2.91 6.17 -4.04
CA LEU A 166 2.48 4.99 -3.29
C LEU A 166 3.10 3.70 -3.82
N ILE A 167 3.38 3.59 -5.13
CA ILE A 167 4.04 2.41 -5.72
C ILE A 167 5.42 2.20 -5.09
N LEU A 168 6.15 3.28 -4.79
CA LEU A 168 7.43 3.20 -4.10
C LEU A 168 7.25 3.01 -2.59
N ILE A 169 6.33 3.76 -1.96
CA ILE A 169 6.08 3.63 -0.51
C ILE A 169 5.67 2.21 -0.12
N CYS A 170 4.83 1.56 -0.96
CA CYS A 170 4.40 0.17 -0.81
C CYS A 170 5.19 -0.78 -1.72
N GLY A 171 6.45 -0.45 -2.05
CA GLY A 171 7.24 -1.18 -3.06
C GLY A 171 7.30 -2.69 -2.82
N ILE A 172 7.47 -3.11 -1.56
CA ILE A 172 7.48 -4.55 -1.22
C ILE A 172 6.12 -5.21 -1.45
N ASN A 173 5.01 -4.54 -1.09
CA ASN A 173 3.67 -5.05 -1.33
C ASN A 173 3.35 -5.14 -2.83
N VAL A 174 3.85 -4.17 -3.62
CA VAL A 174 3.75 -4.18 -5.08
C VAL A 174 4.53 -5.35 -5.67
N MET A 175 5.76 -5.62 -5.19
CA MET A 175 6.55 -6.77 -5.64
C MET A 175 5.88 -8.10 -5.28
N GLU A 176 5.34 -8.21 -4.09
CA GLU A 176 4.61 -9.38 -3.59
C GLU A 176 3.37 -9.68 -4.43
N ALA A 177 2.45 -8.71 -4.56
CA ALA A 177 1.25 -8.85 -5.37
C ALA A 177 1.57 -9.01 -6.87
N GLY A 178 2.55 -8.25 -7.37
CA GLY A 178 3.03 -8.32 -8.74
C GLY A 178 3.59 -9.69 -9.09
N SER A 179 4.31 -10.34 -8.16
CA SER A 179 4.84 -11.69 -8.36
C SER A 179 3.73 -12.71 -8.59
N VAL A 180 2.60 -12.57 -7.89
CA VAL A 180 1.40 -13.42 -8.07
C VAL A 180 0.78 -13.15 -9.45
N ALA A 181 0.61 -11.88 -9.82
CA ALA A 181 0.05 -11.51 -11.12
C ALA A 181 0.89 -12.05 -12.29
N VAL A 182 2.21 -11.85 -12.24
CA VAL A 182 3.16 -12.33 -13.26
C VAL A 182 3.17 -13.86 -13.31
N GLN A 183 3.24 -14.54 -12.16
CA GLN A 183 3.19 -15.99 -12.08
C GLN A 183 1.92 -16.56 -12.73
N MET A 184 0.76 -15.98 -12.41
CA MET A 184 -0.52 -16.40 -12.99
C MET A 184 -0.60 -16.12 -14.49
N GLY A 185 -0.04 -15.00 -14.95
CA GLY A 185 0.07 -14.67 -16.37
C GLY A 185 0.90 -15.70 -17.14
N VAL A 186 2.10 -16.01 -16.67
CA VAL A 186 3.00 -17.02 -17.28
C VAL A 186 2.39 -18.41 -17.24
N PHE A 187 1.77 -18.79 -16.13
CA PHE A 187 1.12 -20.09 -16.00
C PHE A 187 -0.05 -20.23 -16.97
N LYS A 188 -0.87 -19.19 -17.16
CA LYS A 188 -1.98 -19.21 -18.13
C LYS A 188 -1.48 -19.21 -19.57
N ALA A 189 -0.49 -18.36 -19.90
CA ALA A 189 0.07 -18.25 -21.24
C ALA A 189 0.79 -19.53 -21.69
N SER A 190 1.40 -20.28 -20.77
CA SER A 190 2.05 -21.56 -21.06
C SER A 190 1.10 -22.77 -21.13
N GLY A 191 -0.22 -22.55 -21.09
CA GLY A 191 -1.19 -23.64 -21.03
C GLY A 191 -1.15 -24.44 -19.72
N ARG A 192 -0.82 -23.76 -18.61
CA ARG A 192 -0.72 -24.32 -17.25
C ARG A 192 0.42 -25.33 -17.06
N LYS A 193 1.51 -25.17 -17.81
CA LYS A 193 2.67 -26.08 -17.78
C LYS A 193 3.90 -25.48 -17.14
N LYS A 194 4.11 -24.16 -17.24
CA LYS A 194 5.32 -23.49 -16.75
C LYS A 194 4.99 -22.53 -15.62
N ARG A 195 5.83 -22.55 -14.58
CA ARG A 195 5.83 -21.59 -13.47
C ARG A 195 7.11 -20.76 -13.55
N LEU A 196 7.02 -19.44 -13.35
CA LEU A 196 8.18 -18.55 -13.35
C LEU A 196 8.94 -18.68 -12.03
N PHE A 197 8.24 -18.46 -10.92
CA PHE A 197 8.76 -18.68 -9.57
C PHE A 197 8.43 -20.09 -9.09
N ARG A 198 9.22 -20.62 -8.15
CA ARG A 198 8.93 -21.90 -7.48
C ARG A 198 7.55 -21.87 -6.81
N MET A 199 7.23 -20.76 -6.17
CA MET A 199 5.93 -20.44 -5.58
C MET A 199 5.72 -18.92 -5.62
N SER A 200 4.46 -18.49 -5.62
CA SER A 200 4.08 -17.08 -5.46
C SER A 200 3.15 -16.97 -4.24
N PRO A 201 3.27 -15.94 -3.40
CA PRO A 201 4.07 -14.72 -3.58
C PRO A 201 5.60 -14.92 -3.47
N ILE A 202 6.39 -13.90 -3.80
CA ILE A 202 7.84 -14.04 -3.99
C ILE A 202 8.59 -14.38 -2.70
N HIS A 203 8.07 -14.06 -1.51
CA HIS A 203 8.67 -14.54 -0.26
C HIS A 203 8.75 -16.08 -0.20
N HIS A 204 7.70 -16.81 -0.58
CA HIS A 204 7.71 -18.28 -0.62
C HIS A 204 8.69 -18.84 -1.64
N HIS A 205 8.99 -18.09 -2.71
CA HIS A 205 10.03 -18.48 -3.65
C HIS A 205 11.40 -18.57 -2.96
N PHE A 206 11.74 -17.59 -2.11
CA PHE A 206 13.00 -17.58 -1.38
C PHE A 206 13.06 -18.64 -0.28
N GLU A 207 11.95 -18.89 0.43
CA GLU A 207 11.87 -20.00 1.39
C GLU A 207 12.13 -21.36 0.72
N LEU A 208 11.54 -21.60 -0.45
CA LEU A 208 11.75 -22.83 -1.23
C LEU A 208 13.15 -22.94 -1.87
N ILE A 209 13.93 -21.87 -1.88
CA ILE A 209 15.35 -21.90 -2.26
C ILE A 209 16.25 -22.16 -1.04
N GLY A 210 15.68 -22.20 0.17
CA GLY A 210 16.36 -22.55 1.41
C GLY A 210 16.70 -21.36 2.30
N TRP A 211 16.13 -20.18 2.04
CA TRP A 211 16.33 -19.05 2.97
C TRP A 211 15.49 -19.25 4.22
N PRO A 212 16.07 -19.05 5.43
CA PRO A 212 15.29 -18.98 6.66
C PRO A 212 14.25 -17.85 6.58
N GLU A 213 13.06 -18.06 7.13
CA GLU A 213 11.99 -17.07 7.17
C GLU A 213 12.46 -15.70 7.68
N THR A 214 13.20 -15.68 8.80
CA THR A 214 13.80 -14.45 9.37
C THR A 214 14.74 -13.73 8.41
N THR A 215 15.45 -14.47 7.57
CA THR A 215 16.34 -13.89 6.54
C THR A 215 15.53 -13.24 5.43
N VAL A 216 14.42 -13.86 5.01
CA VAL A 216 13.50 -13.27 4.02
C VAL A 216 12.91 -11.98 4.58
N ILE A 217 12.37 -12.02 5.80
CA ILE A 217 11.74 -10.87 6.47
C ILE A 217 12.72 -9.68 6.56
N ILE A 218 13.91 -9.88 7.14
CA ILE A 218 14.87 -8.78 7.33
C ILE A 218 15.31 -8.18 5.99
N ARG A 219 15.58 -9.01 4.98
CA ARG A 219 15.97 -8.52 3.65
C ARG A 219 14.84 -7.75 2.98
N PHE A 220 13.61 -8.19 3.14
CA PHE A 220 12.44 -7.53 2.57
C PHE A 220 12.15 -6.22 3.30
N TRP A 221 12.42 -6.14 4.60
CA TRP A 221 12.38 -4.88 5.34
C TRP A 221 13.46 -3.90 4.89
N ILE A 222 14.68 -4.36 4.59
CA ILE A 222 15.73 -3.50 4.03
C ILE A 222 15.26 -2.94 2.68
N ILE A 223 14.70 -3.78 1.81
CA ILE A 223 14.17 -3.35 0.52
C ILE A 223 13.01 -2.36 0.72
N SER A 224 12.08 -2.65 1.62
CA SER A 224 10.97 -1.74 1.96
C SER A 224 11.50 -0.40 2.44
N GLY A 225 12.48 -0.40 3.35
CA GLY A 225 13.11 0.81 3.86
C GLY A 225 13.81 1.63 2.78
N ILE A 226 14.49 0.99 1.83
CA ILE A 226 15.10 1.65 0.67
C ILE A 226 14.02 2.28 -0.22
N CYS A 227 12.96 1.54 -0.54
CA CYS A 227 11.86 2.06 -1.36
C CYS A 227 11.16 3.25 -0.69
N THR A 228 10.88 3.16 0.61
CA THR A 228 10.28 4.24 1.40
C THR A 228 11.21 5.45 1.49
N ALA A 229 12.50 5.25 1.76
CA ALA A 229 13.49 6.34 1.82
C ALA A 229 13.67 7.02 0.47
N ALA A 230 13.69 6.26 -0.63
CA ALA A 230 13.72 6.80 -1.98
C ALA A 230 12.45 7.62 -2.29
N ALA A 231 11.27 7.14 -1.89
CA ALA A 231 10.02 7.88 -2.06
C ALA A 231 10.05 9.24 -1.33
N ILE A 232 10.49 9.26 -0.07
CA ILE A 232 10.67 10.50 0.70
C ILE A 232 11.72 11.40 0.04
N GLY A 233 12.85 10.83 -0.39
CA GLY A 233 13.91 11.57 -1.06
C GLY A 233 13.44 12.24 -2.36
N ILE A 234 12.62 11.55 -3.14
CA ILE A 234 12.02 12.09 -4.37
C ILE A 234 11.01 13.20 -4.02
N PHE A 235 10.16 13.00 -3.01
CA PHE A 235 9.22 14.02 -2.54
C PHE A 235 9.92 15.29 -2.07
N ILE A 236 10.96 15.16 -1.24
CA ILE A 236 11.75 16.30 -0.74
C ILE A 236 12.55 16.94 -1.88
N GLY A 237 13.14 16.16 -2.78
CA GLY A 237 13.90 16.68 -3.91
C GLY A 237 13.03 17.50 -4.87
N ASP A 238 11.81 17.06 -5.13
CA ASP A 238 10.82 17.81 -5.89
C ASP A 238 10.41 19.10 -5.17
N PHE A 239 10.18 19.04 -3.85
CA PHE A 239 9.91 20.23 -3.04
C PHE A 239 11.04 21.26 -3.14
N THR A 240 12.31 20.85 -2.97
CA THR A 240 13.45 21.77 -3.07
C THR A 240 13.54 22.42 -4.44
N HIS A 241 13.29 21.66 -5.51
CA HIS A 241 13.29 22.21 -6.86
C HIS A 241 12.17 23.24 -7.05
N VAL A 242 11.00 23.06 -6.44
CA VAL A 242 9.93 24.07 -6.52
C VAL A 242 10.31 25.33 -5.74
N THR A 243 10.83 25.19 -4.52
CA THR A 243 11.17 26.34 -3.68
C THR A 243 12.32 27.18 -4.22
N ASP A 244 13.28 26.57 -4.91
CA ASP A 244 14.39 27.29 -5.55
C ASP A 244 13.93 28.14 -6.75
N ASN A 245 12.74 27.88 -7.28
CA ASN A 245 12.15 28.57 -8.43
C ASN A 245 11.04 29.59 -8.05
N LEU A 246 10.78 29.79 -6.76
CA LEU A 246 9.83 30.79 -6.22
C LEU A 246 10.57 32.09 -5.85
#